data_AF-A0A0P6R800-F1
#
_entry.id   AF-A0A0P6R800-F1
#
_cell.length_a   1.000
_cell.length_b   1.000
_cell.length_c   1.000
_cell.angle_alpha   90.00
_cell.angle_beta   90.00
_cell.angle_gamma   90.00
#
_symmetry.space_group_name_H-M   'P 1'
#
loop_
_entity.id
_entity.type
_entity.pdbx_description
1 polymer ?
#
loop_
_entity_poly.entity_id
_entity_poly.type
_entity_poly.pdbx_seq_one_letter_code
_entity_poly.pdbx_strand_id
1 'polypeptide(L)'
;MKFWELYSICRQHDHLFEQALKEAEDPRYYSWLQKIEEVCATQQRDKLNAKLPDILCVQALKNYPEKMFESAEHIRSYKFGDYDAEISYLNVYQMYGGAFLEEVLEKGSMRK
;
A
#
# COMPACT_ATOMS: atom_id res chain seq x y z
N MET A 1 -5.50 -6.18 0.43
CA MET A 1 -4.47 -5.74 -0.53
C MET A 1 -3.64 -6.96 -0.92
N LYS A 2 -3.09 -6.99 -2.14
CA LYS A 2 -2.15 -8.02 -2.59
C LYS A 2 -0.73 -7.70 -2.13
N PHE A 3 0.14 -8.71 -2.07
CA PHE A 3 1.54 -8.54 -1.69
C PHE A 3 2.25 -7.48 -2.54
N TRP A 4 2.10 -7.57 -3.87
CA TRP A 4 2.71 -6.60 -4.80
C TRP A 4 2.18 -5.18 -4.62
N GLU A 5 0.87 -5.02 -4.37
CA GLU A 5 0.25 -3.70 -4.18
C GLU A 5 0.89 -2.99 -2.97
N LEU A 6 1.01 -3.68 -1.83
CA LEU A 6 1.64 -3.11 -0.64
C LEU A 6 3.14 -2.86 -0.82
N TYR A 7 3.85 -3.80 -1.46
CA TYR A 7 5.26 -3.60 -1.81
C TYR A 7 5.46 -2.35 -2.68
N SER A 8 4.61 -2.15 -3.70
CA SER A 8 4.70 -1.02 -4.61
C SER A 8 4.49 0.31 -3.87
N ILE A 9 3.53 0.38 -2.95
CA ILE A 9 3.29 1.53 -2.09
C ILE A 9 4.53 1.78 -1.21
N CYS A 10 5.00 0.75 -0.52
CA CYS A 10 6.13 0.87 0.40
C CYS A 10 7.50 0.87 -0.29
N ARG A 11 7.60 0.93 -1.62
CA ARG A 11 8.86 0.72 -2.34
C ARG A 11 9.96 1.71 -1.97
N GLN A 12 9.59 2.97 -1.69
CA GLN A 12 10.53 4.01 -1.24
C GLN A 12 10.80 3.97 0.28
N HIS A 13 10.02 3.17 1.01
CA HIS A 13 10.07 3.02 2.46
C HIS A 13 9.97 1.52 2.82
N ASP A 14 10.79 0.71 2.15
CA ASP A 14 10.74 -0.75 2.17
C ASP A 14 10.89 -1.34 3.59
N HIS A 15 11.69 -0.70 4.43
CA HIS A 15 11.87 -1.02 5.85
C HIS A 15 10.53 -1.07 6.63
N LEU A 16 9.52 -0.28 6.26
CA LEU A 16 8.20 -0.32 6.90
C LEU A 16 7.47 -1.62 6.59
N PHE A 17 7.55 -2.06 5.33
CA PHE A 17 6.96 -3.33 4.93
C PHE A 17 7.75 -4.50 5.53
N GLU A 18 9.08 -4.42 5.51
CA GLU A 18 9.94 -5.42 6.14
C GLU A 18 9.65 -5.57 7.63
N GLN A 19 9.49 -4.46 8.36
CA GLN A 19 9.14 -4.49 9.78
C GLN A 19 7.78 -5.16 10.01
N ALA A 20 6.76 -4.77 9.24
CA ALA A 20 5.43 -5.39 9.33
C ALA A 20 5.49 -6.91 9.09
N LEU A 21 6.31 -7.36 8.14
CA LEU A 21 6.49 -8.79 7.86
C LEU A 21 7.31 -9.52 8.92
N LYS A 22 8.27 -8.86 9.57
CA LYS A 22 9.03 -9.45 10.70
C LYS A 22 8.17 -9.67 11.94
N GLU A 23 7.19 -8.80 12.15
CA GLU A 23 6.18 -8.92 13.21
C GLU A 23 5.08 -9.94 12.86
N ALA A 24 5.02 -10.39 11.60
CA ALA A 24 4.05 -11.38 11.14
C ALA A 24 4.43 -12.80 11.59
N GLU A 25 3.44 -13.60 11.98
CA GLU A 25 3.64 -15.04 12.24
C GLU A 25 3.87 -15.85 10.95
N ASP A 26 3.47 -15.34 9.79
CA ASP A 26 3.61 -16.04 8.50
C ASP A 26 4.95 -15.71 7.81
N PRO A 27 5.94 -16.61 7.85
CA PRO A 27 7.28 -16.34 7.32
C PRO A 27 7.31 -16.29 5.78
N ARG A 28 6.24 -16.74 5.09
CA ARG A 28 6.23 -16.83 3.62
C ARG A 28 6.40 -15.46 2.99
N TYR A 29 5.66 -14.46 3.45
CA TYR A 29 5.73 -13.10 2.90
C TYR A 29 7.12 -12.49 3.06
N TYR A 30 7.75 -12.66 4.22
CA TYR A 30 9.11 -12.17 4.45
C TYR A 30 10.10 -12.83 3.48
N SER A 31 9.98 -14.16 3.28
CA SER A 31 10.83 -14.89 2.33
C SER A 31 10.67 -14.41 0.88
N TRP A 32 9.46 -13.97 0.50
CA TRP A 32 9.20 -13.40 -0.82
C TRP A 32 9.80 -12.00 -0.96
N LEU A 33 9.72 -11.18 0.09
CA LEU A 33 10.34 -9.86 0.12
C LEU A 33 11.86 -9.92 -0.05
N GLN A 34 12.52 -10.89 0.61
CA GLN A 34 13.97 -11.10 0.48
C GLN A 34 14.42 -11.49 -0.94
N LYS A 35 13.48 -11.97 -1.78
CA LYS A 35 13.72 -12.35 -3.18
C LYS A 35 12.86 -11.51 -4.12
N ILE A 36 12.49 -10.29 -3.74
CA ILE A 36 11.47 -9.54 -4.45
C ILE A 36 11.87 -9.23 -5.90
N GLU A 37 13.16 -8.98 -6.16
CA GLU A 37 13.69 -8.79 -7.51
C GLU A 37 13.46 -10.02 -8.39
N GLU A 38 13.76 -11.22 -7.88
CA GLU A 38 13.52 -12.49 -8.58
C GLU A 38 12.01 -12.71 -8.81
N VAL A 39 11.20 -12.52 -7.77
CA VAL A 39 9.73 -12.68 -7.81
C VAL A 39 9.12 -11.77 -8.87
N CYS A 40 9.60 -10.53 -8.98
CA CYS A 40 9.15 -9.57 -9.99
C CYS A 40 9.68 -9.90 -11.39
N ALA A 41 10.97 -10.21 -11.52
CA ALA A 41 11.61 -10.52 -12.81
C ALA A 41 11.01 -11.76 -13.48
N THR A 42 10.63 -12.76 -12.68
CA THR A 42 10.03 -14.01 -13.15
C THR A 42 8.50 -14.02 -13.12
N GLN A 43 7.87 -12.89 -12.77
CA GLN A 43 6.40 -12.74 -12.74
C GLN A 43 5.70 -13.86 -11.95
N GLN A 44 6.17 -14.18 -10.74
CA GLN A 44 5.56 -15.22 -9.89
C GLN A 44 4.19 -14.73 -9.38
N ARG A 45 3.15 -14.83 -10.22
CA ARG A 45 1.82 -14.23 -10.01
C ARG A 45 1.11 -14.78 -8.78
N ASP A 46 1.35 -16.03 -8.41
CA ASP A 46 0.84 -16.66 -7.19
C ASP A 46 1.32 -15.91 -5.94
N LYS A 47 2.58 -15.49 -5.90
CA LYS A 47 3.17 -14.70 -4.81
C LYS A 47 2.78 -13.23 -4.89
N LEU A 48 2.93 -12.61 -6.06
CA LEU A 48 2.62 -11.20 -6.28
C LEU A 48 1.15 -10.88 -5.96
N ASN A 49 0.24 -11.77 -6.35
CA ASN A 49 -1.20 -11.58 -6.15
C ASN A 49 -1.72 -12.18 -4.84
N ALA A 50 -0.86 -12.78 -4.01
CA ALA A 50 -1.27 -13.31 -2.72
C ALA A 50 -1.90 -12.20 -1.87
N LYS A 51 -3.09 -12.46 -1.32
CA LYS A 51 -3.78 -11.52 -0.44
C LYS A 51 -3.06 -11.47 0.90
N LEU A 52 -2.65 -10.27 1.30
CA LEU A 52 -2.09 -10.04 2.62
C LEU A 52 -3.19 -9.98 3.69
N PRO A 53 -2.94 -10.53 4.89
CA PRO A 53 -3.74 -10.24 6.07
C PRO A 53 -3.85 -8.74 6.34
N ASP A 54 -5.05 -8.27 6.71
CA ASP A 54 -5.30 -6.84 6.94
C ASP A 54 -4.40 -6.24 8.02
N ILE A 55 -4.05 -7.02 9.05
CA ILE A 55 -3.15 -6.58 10.12
C ILE A 55 -1.78 -6.15 9.57
N LEU A 56 -1.25 -6.85 8.56
CA LEU A 56 0.04 -6.50 7.94
C LEU A 56 -0.06 -5.22 7.12
N CYS A 57 -1.15 -5.05 6.38
CA CYS A 57 -1.42 -3.81 5.65
C CYS A 57 -1.50 -2.63 6.63
N VAL A 58 -2.21 -2.80 7.75
CA VAL A 58 -2.32 -1.76 8.78
C VAL A 58 -0.97 -1.44 9.40
N GLN A 59 -0.18 -2.45 9.79
CA GLN A 59 1.16 -2.25 10.37
C GLN A 59 2.09 -1.48 9.42
N ALA A 60 2.13 -1.88 8.14
CA ALA A 60 2.97 -1.23 7.13
C ALA A 60 2.54 0.23 6.87
N LEU A 61 1.23 0.48 6.76
CA LEU A 61 0.70 1.80 6.42
C LEU A 61 0.63 2.78 7.60
N LYS A 62 0.62 2.27 8.85
CA LYS A 62 0.49 3.09 10.07
C LYS A 62 1.57 4.17 10.18
N ASN A 63 2.81 3.82 9.81
CA ASN A 63 3.96 4.72 9.88
C ASN A 63 4.37 5.24 8.50
N TYR A 64 3.53 5.07 7.47
CA TYR A 64 3.83 5.57 6.13
C TYR A 64 3.84 7.10 6.14
N PRO A 65 4.96 7.75 5.74
CA PRO A 65 5.16 9.17 5.99
C PRO A 65 4.35 10.06 5.05
N GLU A 66 4.11 9.60 3.82
CA GLU A 66 3.42 10.40 2.82
C GLU A 66 1.92 10.52 3.10
N LYS A 67 1.33 11.58 2.57
CA LYS A 67 -0.10 11.88 2.66
C LYS A 67 -0.72 11.84 1.27
N MET A 68 -1.99 11.51 1.26
CA MET A 68 -2.89 11.72 0.14
C MET A 68 -3.74 12.95 0.42
N PHE A 69 -4.53 13.37 -0.56
CA PHE A 69 -5.30 14.60 -0.51
C PHE A 69 -6.79 14.31 -0.72
N GLU A 70 -7.62 14.77 0.21
CA GLU A 70 -9.06 14.57 0.23
C GLU A 70 -9.79 15.87 -0.08
N SER A 71 -10.73 15.81 -1.02
CA SER A 71 -11.73 16.86 -1.26
C SER A 71 -13.13 16.37 -0.93
N ALA A 72 -14.18 17.15 -1.20
CA ALA A 72 -15.56 16.71 -0.99
C ALA A 72 -15.88 15.39 -1.71
N GLU A 73 -15.44 15.22 -2.95
CA GLU A 73 -15.83 14.08 -3.80
C GLU A 73 -14.69 13.10 -4.13
N HIS A 74 -13.43 13.46 -3.91
CA HIS A 74 -12.29 12.66 -4.39
C HIS A 74 -11.20 12.47 -3.34
N ILE A 75 -10.46 11.38 -3.50
CA ILE A 75 -9.12 11.16 -2.92
C ILE A 75 -8.09 11.24 -4.05
N ARG A 76 -6.95 11.88 -3.79
CA ARG A 76 -5.89 12.16 -4.78
C ARG A 76 -4.51 11.82 -4.23
N SER A 77 -3.59 11.45 -5.12
CA SER A 77 -2.18 11.26 -4.80
C SER A 77 -1.38 12.58 -4.78
N TYR A 78 -1.98 13.69 -5.20
CA TYR A 78 -1.37 15.02 -5.24
C TYR A 78 -2.37 16.09 -4.80
N LYS A 79 -1.86 17.19 -4.28
CA LYS A 79 -2.68 18.34 -3.88
C LYS A 79 -3.18 19.07 -5.13
N PHE A 80 -4.50 19.18 -5.29
CA PHE A 80 -5.09 19.89 -6.43
C PHE A 80 -5.44 21.34 -6.08
N GLY A 81 -5.91 21.59 -4.85
CA GLY A 81 -6.29 22.93 -4.40
C GLY A 81 -6.01 23.17 -2.92
N ASP A 82 -6.11 24.43 -2.49
CA ASP A 82 -5.82 24.83 -1.11
C ASP A 82 -6.77 24.23 -0.08
N TYR A 83 -7.97 23.84 -0.52
CA TYR A 83 -8.99 23.21 0.32
C TYR A 83 -8.87 21.68 0.41
N ASP A 84 -7.93 21.07 -0.29
CA ASP A 84 -7.68 19.64 -0.14
C ASP A 84 -7.06 19.37 1.24
N ALA A 85 -7.74 18.55 2.03
CA ALA A 85 -7.25 18.11 3.34
C ALA A 85 -6.26 16.96 3.18
N GLU A 86 -5.23 16.91 4.02
CA GLU A 86 -4.33 15.76 4.06
C GLU A 86 -5.00 14.56 4.73
N ILE A 87 -4.84 13.38 4.14
CA ILE A 87 -5.30 12.10 4.69
C ILE A 87 -4.18 11.06 4.61
N SER A 88 -4.04 10.22 5.64
CA SER A 88 -3.02 9.17 5.64
C SER A 88 -3.43 8.02 4.71
N TYR A 89 -2.42 7.31 4.17
CA TYR A 89 -2.64 6.07 3.43
C TYR A 89 -3.40 5.03 4.27
N LEU A 90 -3.12 4.95 5.59
CA LEU A 90 -3.84 4.07 6.50
C LEU A 90 -5.33 4.42 6.57
N ASN A 91 -5.69 5.71 6.67
CA ASN A 91 -7.09 6.12 6.75
C ASN A 91 -7.83 5.79 5.44
N VAL A 92 -7.21 6.06 4.27
CA VAL A 92 -7.77 5.70 2.97
C VAL A 92 -7.97 4.18 2.86
N TYR A 93 -6.98 3.40 3.28
CA TYR A 93 -7.08 1.93 3.32
C TYR A 93 -8.22 1.45 4.21
N GLN A 94 -8.39 2.01 5.40
CA GLN A 94 -9.44 1.62 6.34
C GLN A 94 -10.84 1.99 5.85
N MET A 95 -10.98 3.12 5.16
CA MET A 95 -12.28 3.60 4.65
C MET A 95 -12.71 2.90 3.37
N TYR A 96 -11.78 2.68 2.43
CA TYR A 96 -12.11 2.25 1.07
C TYR A 96 -11.42 0.94 0.63
N GLY A 97 -10.50 0.42 1.43
CA GLY A 97 -9.75 -0.80 1.13
C GLY A 97 -8.58 -0.59 0.18
N GLY A 98 -7.80 -1.66 -0.01
CA GLY A 98 -6.56 -1.60 -0.81
C GLY A 98 -6.76 -1.38 -2.31
N ALA A 99 -7.86 -1.88 -2.88
CA ALA A 99 -8.15 -1.70 -4.30
C ALA A 99 -8.39 -0.23 -4.65
N PHE A 100 -9.12 0.50 -3.80
CA PHE A 100 -9.35 1.93 -3.97
C PHE A 100 -8.03 2.70 -3.91
N LEU A 101 -7.17 2.37 -2.94
CA LEU A 101 -5.89 3.04 -2.77
C LEU A 101 -4.97 2.82 -3.99
N GLU A 102 -4.96 1.61 -4.56
CA GLU A 102 -4.20 1.32 -5.77
C GLU A 102 -4.72 2.10 -6.99
N GLU A 103 -6.03 2.13 -7.18
CA GLU A 103 -6.68 2.91 -8.24
C GLU A 103 -6.35 4.41 -8.16
N VAL A 104 -6.32 4.99 -6.95
CA VAL A 104 -5.88 6.39 -6.77
C VAL A 104 -4.42 6.57 -7.16
N LEU A 105 -3.54 5.63 -6.81
CA LEU A 105 -2.11 5.72 -7.14
C LEU A 105 -1.85 5.55 -8.64
N GLU A 106 -2.62 4.70 -9.32
CA GLU A 106 -2.51 4.50 -10.76
C GLU A 106 -3.05 5.70 -11.55
N LYS A 107 -4.22 6.22 -11.17
CA LYS A 107 -4.95 7.27 -11.91
C LYS A 107 -4.66 8.68 -11.41
N GLY A 108 -3.99 8.81 -10.26
CA GLY A 108 -3.77 10.07 -9.55
C GLY A 108 -4.97 10.56 -8.73
N SER A 109 -6.18 10.08 -9.01
CA SER A 109 -7.38 10.41 -8.25
C SER A 109 -8.49 9.38 -8.43
N MET A 110 -9.35 9.25 -7.42
CA MET A 110 -10.57 8.43 -7.48
C MET A 110 -11.71 9.15 -6.75
N ARG A 111 -12.93 8.99 -7.26
CA ARG A 111 -14.14 9.47 -6.58
C ARG A 111 -14.45 8.56 -5.40
N LYS A 112 -14.81 9.15 -4.26
CA LYS A 112 -15.21 8.44 -3.02
C LYS A 112 -16.44 7.56 -3.23
#